data_AF-A0A3D0ZVC0-F1
#
_entry.id   AF-A0A3D0ZVC0-F1
#
_cell.length_a   1.000
_cell.length_b   1.000
_cell.length_c   1.000
_cell.angle_alpha   90.00
_cell.angle_beta   90.00
_cell.angle_gamma   90.00
#
_symmetry.space_group_name_H-M   'P 1'
#
loop_
_entity.id
_entity.type
_entity.pdbx_description
1 polymer ?
#
loop_
_entity_poly.entity_id
_entity_poly.type
_entity_poly.pdbx_seq_one_letter_code
_entity_poly.pdbx_strand_id
1 'polypeptide(L)'
;MAYRSAITAILLLSSVANNAHSDGVPQVEDMCVQPGEQSAERRRPGVPIERYQLPTCPADVNEEKKATPWEAPIELGPPVPDRWRIVRAVGIEANLWDPYNGQNILKGDLPVWKDDWFYSIIAISDTIIEPRRFAIPVGVSTTSRTGSLDTMGRGETTIFAETLIIENVFYKGNTVFKPPDWEFRFTPAFQVNQVHADEIGVLRVNPEQGGRSSRRRKDTFTGVQALFVDKHLRNVGERYDFDSIRVGIQPFSSDWRGFLFQDNQLGVRLFGTRHNNRFQYNLAWFRRLEKDTNSGLNDVTQSLR
;
A
#
# COMPACT_ATOMS: atom_id res chain seq x y z
N MET A 1 -70.13 33.16 -13.59
CA MET A 1 -70.04 32.66 -14.98
C MET A 1 -68.64 32.08 -15.14
N ALA A 2 -68.54 30.76 -15.20
CA ALA A 2 -67.28 30.01 -15.16
C ALA A 2 -66.59 30.07 -16.53
N TYR A 3 -65.31 30.46 -16.56
CA TYR A 3 -64.46 30.22 -17.73
C TYR A 3 -63.40 29.18 -17.37
N ARG A 4 -63.52 28.06 -18.08
CA ARG A 4 -62.80 26.81 -17.90
C ARG A 4 -61.37 26.94 -18.43
N SER A 5 -60.44 26.40 -17.65
CA SER A 5 -59.08 26.05 -18.05
C SER A 5 -59.11 25.08 -19.24
N ALA A 6 -58.34 25.37 -20.29
CA ALA A 6 -58.02 24.44 -21.35
C ALA A 6 -56.50 24.35 -21.46
N ILE A 7 -55.94 23.29 -20.90
CA ILE A 7 -54.55 22.89 -21.06
C ILE A 7 -54.47 22.16 -22.41
N THR A 8 -53.79 22.76 -23.38
CA THR A 8 -53.53 22.14 -24.69
C THR A 8 -52.27 21.29 -24.58
N ALA A 9 -52.44 19.97 -24.47
CA ALA A 9 -51.35 19.00 -24.57
C ALA A 9 -51.08 18.72 -26.05
N ILE A 10 -49.92 19.14 -26.55
CA ILE A 10 -49.44 18.78 -27.89
C ILE A 10 -48.66 17.46 -27.75
N LEU A 11 -49.25 16.39 -28.27
CA LEU A 11 -48.61 15.08 -28.39
C LEU A 11 -47.67 15.11 -29.61
N LEU A 12 -46.36 15.26 -29.38
CA LEU A 12 -45.34 15.05 -30.41
C LEU A 12 -45.02 13.55 -30.48
N LEU A 13 -45.65 12.85 -31.43
CA LEU A 13 -45.24 11.50 -31.83
C LEU A 13 -43.99 11.62 -32.71
N SER A 14 -42.81 11.46 -32.11
CA SER A 14 -41.56 11.22 -32.85
C SER A 14 -41.48 9.74 -33.22
N SER A 15 -41.75 9.39 -34.48
CA SER A 15 -41.37 8.10 -35.04
C SER A 15 -39.85 8.06 -35.19
N VAL A 16 -39.16 7.37 -34.29
CA VAL A 16 -37.74 7.06 -34.45
C VAL A 16 -37.64 5.96 -35.51
N ALA A 17 -37.29 6.35 -36.74
CA ALA A 17 -36.80 5.39 -37.71
C ALA A 17 -35.42 4.92 -37.23
N ASN A 18 -35.33 3.66 -36.80
CA ASN A 18 -34.07 3.00 -36.51
C ASN A 18 -33.23 2.90 -37.80
N ASN A 19 -32.44 3.92 -38.10
CA ASN A 19 -31.31 3.78 -39.00
C ASN A 19 -30.15 3.20 -38.18
N ALA A 20 -30.12 1.87 -38.07
CA ALA A 20 -28.96 1.15 -37.59
C ALA A 20 -27.88 1.21 -38.68
N HIS A 21 -27.06 2.26 -38.67
CA HIS A 21 -25.76 2.23 -39.33
C HIS A 21 -24.78 1.53 -38.38
N SER A 22 -24.57 0.23 -38.60
CA SER A 22 -23.55 -0.53 -37.89
C SER A 22 -22.18 -0.25 -38.51
N ASP A 23 -21.43 0.67 -37.92
CA ASP A 23 -20.02 0.90 -38.25
C ASP A 23 -19.20 -0.35 -37.87
N GLY A 24 -18.89 -1.19 -38.87
CA GLY A 24 -17.81 -2.17 -38.80
C GLY A 24 -18.13 -3.61 -39.17
N VAL A 25 -19.41 -3.99 -39.28
CA VAL A 25 -19.81 -5.31 -39.79
C VAL A 25 -20.86 -5.10 -40.88
N PRO A 26 -20.61 -5.54 -42.14
CA PRO A 26 -21.64 -5.45 -43.18
C PRO A 26 -22.86 -6.27 -42.75
N GLN A 27 -24.05 -5.68 -42.84
CA GLN A 27 -25.30 -6.39 -42.57
C GLN A 27 -25.45 -7.53 -43.60
N VAL A 28 -25.89 -8.70 -43.14
CA VAL A 28 -25.94 -9.92 -43.99
C VAL A 28 -26.90 -9.72 -45.17
N GLU A 29 -27.91 -8.87 -44.99
CA GLU A 29 -28.86 -8.48 -46.03
C GLU A 29 -28.18 -7.79 -47.23
N ASP A 30 -27.02 -7.15 -47.05
CA ASP A 30 -26.27 -6.50 -48.13
C ASP A 30 -25.41 -7.48 -48.95
N MET A 31 -25.35 -8.76 -48.55
CA MET A 31 -24.51 -9.80 -49.17
C MET A 31 -25.28 -10.77 -50.09
N CYS A 32 -26.60 -10.65 -50.21
CA CYS A 32 -27.43 -11.43 -51.12
C CYS A 32 -28.53 -10.55 -51.71
N VAL A 33 -29.15 -10.96 -52.83
CA VAL A 33 -30.18 -10.13 -53.49
C VAL A 33 -31.53 -10.86 -53.52
N GLN A 34 -32.61 -10.10 -53.39
CA GLN A 34 -33.98 -10.60 -53.48
C GLN A 34 -34.27 -11.16 -54.89
N PRO A 35 -35.11 -12.19 -55.03
CA PRO A 35 -35.40 -12.79 -56.33
C PRO A 35 -36.04 -11.75 -57.27
N GLY A 36 -35.31 -11.37 -58.32
CA GLY A 36 -35.77 -10.41 -59.34
C GLY A 36 -34.92 -9.14 -59.47
N GLU A 37 -34.07 -8.85 -58.48
CA GLU A 37 -33.08 -7.76 -58.56
C GLU A 37 -31.69 -8.40 -58.69
N GLN A 38 -30.93 -8.07 -59.72
CA GLN A 38 -29.59 -8.64 -59.93
C GLN A 38 -28.69 -7.60 -60.55
N SER A 39 -28.05 -6.75 -59.75
CA SER A 39 -26.69 -6.28 -60.04
C SER A 39 -26.21 -5.31 -58.96
N ALA A 40 -24.99 -5.55 -58.48
CA ALA A 40 -24.16 -4.49 -57.92
C ALA A 40 -23.12 -4.11 -58.99
N GLU A 41 -23.13 -2.86 -59.44
CA GLU A 41 -22.23 -2.39 -60.49
C GLU A 41 -20.93 -1.84 -59.88
N ARG A 42 -19.79 -2.46 -60.20
CA ARG A 42 -18.46 -1.86 -59.98
C ARG A 42 -17.85 -1.48 -61.31
N ARG A 43 -17.45 -0.21 -61.45
CA ARG A 43 -16.89 0.34 -62.69
C ARG A 43 -15.41 0.66 -62.52
N ARG A 44 -14.58 0.11 -63.40
CA ARG A 44 -13.16 0.51 -63.56
C ARG A 44 -12.98 1.20 -64.91
N PRO A 45 -12.28 2.34 -64.99
CA PRO A 45 -12.10 3.04 -66.27
C PRO A 45 -11.38 2.17 -67.30
N GLY A 46 -11.93 2.06 -68.51
CA GLY A 46 -11.31 1.38 -69.67
C GLY A 46 -11.57 -0.13 -69.80
N VAL A 47 -12.32 -0.75 -68.89
CA VAL A 47 -12.66 -2.19 -68.94
C VAL A 47 -14.19 -2.34 -68.96
N PRO A 48 -14.77 -3.29 -69.73
CA PRO A 48 -16.21 -3.57 -69.68
C PRO A 48 -16.68 -3.90 -68.26
N ILE A 49 -17.92 -3.54 -67.94
CA ILE A 49 -18.51 -3.67 -66.60
C ILE A 49 -18.59 -5.15 -66.24
N GLU A 50 -17.85 -5.56 -65.21
CA GLU A 50 -17.99 -6.88 -64.61
C GLU A 50 -19.26 -6.88 -63.75
N ARG A 51 -20.31 -7.57 -64.22
CA ARG A 51 -21.50 -7.82 -63.42
C ARG A 51 -21.22 -9.01 -62.51
N TYR A 52 -20.94 -8.74 -61.24
CA TYR A 52 -20.90 -9.79 -60.23
C TYR A 52 -22.34 -10.15 -59.84
N GLN A 53 -22.76 -11.38 -60.12
CA GLN A 53 -24.03 -11.90 -59.66
C GLN A 53 -23.86 -12.35 -58.20
N LEU A 54 -24.39 -11.54 -57.28
CA LEU A 54 -24.58 -11.97 -55.91
C LEU A 54 -25.59 -13.13 -55.88
N PRO A 55 -25.41 -14.14 -55.01
CA PRO A 55 -26.36 -15.22 -54.87
C PRO A 55 -27.71 -14.69 -54.38
N THR A 56 -28.80 -15.31 -54.82
CA THR A 56 -30.15 -14.97 -54.34
C THR A 56 -30.28 -15.34 -52.87
N CYS A 57 -30.83 -14.44 -52.05
CA CYS A 57 -31.14 -14.77 -50.66
C CYS A 57 -32.11 -15.97 -50.66
N PRO A 58 -31.80 -17.07 -49.96
CA PRO A 58 -32.73 -18.20 -49.88
C PRO A 58 -34.04 -17.71 -49.24
N ALA A 59 -35.18 -17.92 -49.93
CA ALA A 59 -36.50 -17.56 -49.42
C ALA A 59 -36.87 -18.33 -48.14
N ASP A 60 -36.30 -19.54 -48.01
CA ASP A 60 -36.42 -20.41 -46.85
C ASP A 60 -35.11 -20.39 -46.05
N VAL A 61 -34.80 -19.25 -45.42
CA VAL A 61 -33.91 -19.29 -44.26
C VAL A 61 -34.73 -19.85 -43.10
N ASN A 62 -34.99 -21.16 -43.13
CA ASN A 62 -35.46 -21.87 -41.93
C ASN A 62 -34.59 -21.39 -40.77
N GLU A 63 -35.19 -20.98 -39.66
CA GLU A 63 -34.44 -20.44 -38.51
C GLU A 63 -33.31 -21.38 -38.06
N GLU A 64 -33.44 -22.68 -38.32
CA GLU A 64 -32.44 -23.73 -38.11
C GLU A 64 -31.12 -23.55 -38.88
N LYS A 65 -31.09 -22.77 -39.97
CA LYS A 65 -29.87 -22.48 -40.77
C LYS A 65 -29.29 -21.09 -40.52
N LYS A 66 -29.90 -20.29 -39.65
CA LYS A 66 -29.24 -19.05 -39.19
C LYS A 66 -28.07 -19.46 -38.29
N ALA A 67 -26.88 -18.94 -38.58
CA ALA A 67 -25.76 -19.05 -37.67
C ALA A 67 -26.15 -18.31 -36.38
N THR A 68 -26.62 -19.04 -35.38
CA THR A 68 -26.82 -18.50 -34.04
C THR A 68 -25.44 -18.26 -33.43
N PRO A 69 -25.24 -17.17 -32.67
CA PRO A 69 -24.03 -17.01 -31.88
C PRO A 69 -23.78 -18.28 -31.07
N TRP A 70 -22.57 -18.82 -31.17
CA TRP A 70 -22.20 -19.96 -30.35
C TRP A 70 -22.07 -19.48 -28.90
N GLU A 71 -23.11 -19.74 -28.11
CA GLU A 71 -23.12 -19.52 -26.67
C GLU A 71 -22.86 -20.87 -25.99
N ALA A 72 -21.58 -21.20 -25.77
CA ALA A 72 -21.27 -22.28 -24.84
C ALA A 72 -21.55 -21.78 -23.42
N PRO A 73 -22.43 -22.45 -22.64
CA PRO A 73 -22.50 -22.19 -21.22
C PRO A 73 -21.15 -22.58 -20.63
N ILE A 74 -20.33 -21.57 -20.30
CA ILE A 74 -19.12 -21.79 -19.52
C ILE A 74 -19.62 -22.17 -18.12
N GLU A 75 -19.38 -23.42 -17.71
CA GLU A 75 -19.59 -23.81 -16.32
C GLU A 75 -18.63 -22.97 -15.47
N LEU A 76 -19.14 -21.91 -14.84
CA LEU A 76 -18.35 -20.98 -14.01
C LEU A 76 -17.87 -21.60 -12.69
N GLY A 77 -17.94 -22.93 -12.55
CA GLY A 77 -17.65 -23.65 -11.32
C GLY A 77 -18.60 -23.27 -10.18
N PRO A 78 -18.36 -23.80 -8.97
CA PRO A 78 -19.08 -23.35 -7.79
C PRO A 78 -18.80 -21.86 -7.54
N PRO A 79 -19.79 -21.08 -7.07
CA PRO A 79 -19.57 -19.67 -6.73
C PRO A 79 -18.50 -19.59 -5.66
N VAL A 80 -17.37 -18.97 -5.99
CA VAL A 80 -16.28 -18.74 -5.05
C VAL A 80 -16.62 -17.48 -4.26
N PRO A 81 -16.71 -17.54 -2.93
CA PRO A 81 -17.05 -16.37 -2.11
C PRO A 81 -16.12 -15.18 -2.38
N ASP A 82 -14.81 -15.45 -2.52
CA ASP A 82 -13.78 -14.41 -2.61
C ASP A 82 -12.79 -14.73 -3.74
N ARG A 83 -12.37 -13.70 -4.49
CA ARG A 83 -11.32 -13.81 -5.55
C ARG A 83 -10.07 -14.52 -5.06
N TRP A 84 -9.70 -14.32 -3.80
CA TRP A 84 -8.50 -14.86 -3.18
C TRP A 84 -8.48 -16.40 -3.11
N ARG A 85 -9.65 -17.03 -3.04
CA ARG A 85 -9.76 -18.50 -2.99
C ARG A 85 -9.61 -19.15 -4.36
N ILE A 86 -9.77 -18.39 -5.45
CA ILE A 86 -9.53 -18.88 -6.81
C ILE A 86 -8.06 -19.32 -6.94
N VAL A 87 -7.13 -18.56 -6.36
CA VAL A 87 -5.69 -18.88 -6.43
C VAL A 87 -5.38 -20.19 -5.70
N ARG A 88 -6.04 -20.46 -4.57
CA ARG A 88 -5.95 -21.75 -3.88
C ARG A 88 -6.56 -22.89 -4.69
N ALA A 89 -7.68 -22.63 -5.36
CA ALA A 89 -8.32 -23.62 -6.24
C ALA A 89 -7.44 -24.01 -7.44
N VAL A 90 -6.53 -23.12 -7.87
CA VAL A 90 -5.50 -23.39 -8.91
C VAL A 90 -4.32 -24.22 -8.37
N GLY A 91 -4.29 -24.53 -7.07
CA GLY A 91 -3.28 -25.38 -6.43
C GLY A 91 -2.12 -24.61 -5.78
N ILE A 92 -2.20 -23.28 -5.67
CA ILE A 92 -1.21 -22.48 -4.93
C ILE A 92 -1.65 -22.43 -3.47
N GLU A 93 -1.01 -23.26 -2.64
CA GLU A 93 -1.29 -23.33 -1.21
C GLU A 93 -0.68 -22.14 -0.44
N ALA A 94 -1.22 -21.88 0.74
CA ALA A 94 -0.66 -20.89 1.64
C ALA A 94 0.45 -21.52 2.47
N ASN A 95 1.64 -20.93 2.44
CA ASN A 95 2.78 -21.37 3.25
C ASN A 95 3.22 -20.25 4.19
N LEU A 96 3.20 -20.53 5.49
CA LEU A 96 3.62 -19.56 6.52
C LEU A 96 5.14 -19.43 6.62
N TRP A 97 5.87 -20.53 6.38
CA TRP A 97 7.32 -20.64 6.55
C TRP A 97 8.10 -20.28 5.29
N ASP A 98 7.49 -20.44 4.12
CA ASP A 98 8.02 -19.98 2.83
C ASP A 98 7.08 -18.91 2.25
N PRO A 99 7.23 -17.64 2.66
CA PRO A 99 6.31 -16.55 2.27
C PRO A 99 6.41 -16.18 0.78
N TYR A 100 7.37 -16.75 0.03
CA TYR A 100 7.57 -16.45 -1.39
C TYR A 100 7.15 -17.59 -2.32
N ASN A 101 6.95 -18.81 -1.79
CA ASN A 101 6.49 -19.98 -2.55
C ASN A 101 5.00 -20.24 -2.31
N GLY A 102 4.17 -19.21 -2.52
CA GLY A 102 2.73 -19.28 -2.31
C GLY A 102 2.13 -17.93 -1.90
N GLN A 103 0.91 -17.96 -1.36
CA GLN A 103 0.28 -16.78 -0.77
C GLN A 103 0.43 -16.79 0.75
N ASN A 104 0.81 -15.65 1.34
CA ASN A 104 0.98 -15.54 2.79
C ASN A 104 0.09 -14.44 3.41
N ILE A 105 -0.64 -14.82 4.45
CA ILE A 105 -1.54 -13.93 5.20
C ILE A 105 -0.75 -12.82 5.92
N LEU A 106 0.44 -13.12 6.45
CA LEU A 106 1.31 -12.18 7.16
C LEU A 106 2.02 -11.19 6.24
N LYS A 107 2.03 -11.46 4.93
CA LYS A 107 2.57 -10.55 3.90
C LYS A 107 1.49 -9.63 3.31
N GLY A 108 0.23 -9.87 3.65
CA GLY A 108 -0.91 -9.14 3.07
C GLY A 108 -1.32 -9.65 1.68
N ASP A 109 -0.92 -10.87 1.29
CA ASP A 109 -1.31 -11.45 0.01
C ASP A 109 -2.75 -12.00 0.03
N LEU A 110 -3.29 -12.23 1.24
CA LEU A 110 -4.61 -12.78 1.51
C LEU A 110 -5.29 -11.96 2.60
N PRO A 111 -6.62 -11.78 2.54
CA PRO A 111 -7.33 -11.11 3.61
C PRO A 111 -7.35 -11.98 4.87
N VAL A 112 -7.21 -11.32 6.03
CA VAL A 112 -7.31 -11.96 7.35
C VAL A 112 -8.75 -12.01 7.82
N TRP A 113 -9.50 -10.94 7.56
CA TRP A 113 -10.89 -10.77 8.01
C TRP A 113 -11.74 -10.29 6.84
N LYS A 114 -12.85 -11.01 6.56
CA LYS A 114 -13.75 -10.70 5.44
C LYS A 114 -12.93 -10.72 4.15
N ASP A 115 -13.27 -9.88 3.19
CA ASP A 115 -12.77 -9.99 1.83
C ASP A 115 -11.79 -8.83 1.52
N ASP A 116 -11.64 -7.90 2.47
CA ASP A 116 -11.00 -6.60 2.29
C ASP A 116 -10.03 -6.17 3.39
N TRP A 117 -9.86 -6.91 4.48
CA TRP A 117 -8.86 -6.60 5.51
C TRP A 117 -7.60 -7.44 5.37
N PHE A 118 -6.47 -6.76 5.27
CA PHE A 118 -5.16 -7.35 5.12
C PHE A 118 -4.28 -7.02 6.32
N TYR A 119 -3.37 -7.94 6.61
CA TYR A 119 -2.37 -7.77 7.65
C TYR A 119 -0.99 -7.94 7.02
N SER A 120 -0.07 -7.05 7.37
CA SER A 120 1.32 -7.14 6.96
C SER A 120 2.20 -6.96 8.17
N ILE A 121 3.17 -7.86 8.35
CA ILE A 121 4.19 -7.76 9.38
C ILE A 121 5.57 -7.72 8.75
N ILE A 122 6.39 -6.78 9.19
CA ILE A 122 7.80 -6.68 8.84
C ILE A 122 8.58 -6.66 10.16
N ALA A 123 9.60 -7.49 10.26
CA ALA A 123 10.51 -7.48 11.41
C ALA A 123 11.93 -7.21 10.92
N ILE A 124 12.60 -6.28 11.60
CA ILE A 124 13.98 -5.87 11.31
C ILE A 124 14.78 -6.10 12.58
N SER A 125 15.85 -6.91 12.47
CA SER A 125 16.87 -7.08 13.52
C SER A 125 18.11 -6.35 13.04
N ASP A 126 18.51 -5.30 13.75
CA ASP A 126 19.74 -4.57 13.49
C ASP A 126 20.74 -4.82 14.63
N THR A 127 21.83 -5.50 14.30
CA THR A 127 22.91 -5.85 15.23
C THR A 127 24.16 -5.05 14.90
N ILE A 128 24.61 -4.22 15.84
CA ILE A 128 25.87 -3.49 15.75
C ILE A 128 26.85 -4.04 16.79
N ILE A 129 28.02 -4.46 16.31
CA ILE A 129 29.14 -4.87 17.14
C ILE A 129 30.33 -3.99 16.78
N GLU A 130 30.69 -3.09 17.68
CA GLU A 130 31.79 -2.14 17.49
C GLU A 130 32.90 -2.40 18.53
N PRO A 131 33.92 -3.19 18.18
CA PRO A 131 35.16 -3.24 18.95
C PRO A 131 36.01 -2.02 18.58
N ARG A 132 36.44 -1.26 19.58
CA ARG A 132 37.26 -0.07 19.39
C ARG A 132 38.30 0.08 20.49
N ARG A 133 39.42 0.71 20.16
CA ARG A 133 40.51 0.95 21.11
C ARG A 133 40.99 2.38 20.98
N PHE A 134 40.93 3.13 22.08
CA PHE A 134 41.44 4.49 22.16
C PHE A 134 42.19 4.66 23.48
N ALA A 135 43.23 5.50 23.49
CA ALA A 135 43.96 5.77 24.72
C ALA A 135 43.03 6.48 25.71
N ILE A 136 42.81 5.87 26.87
CA ILE A 136 42.08 6.46 27.99
C ILE A 136 43.01 6.57 29.20
N PRO A 137 42.90 7.60 30.03
CA PRO A 137 43.68 7.69 31.26
C PRO A 137 43.27 6.60 32.24
N VAL A 138 44.19 6.22 33.14
CA VAL A 138 43.82 5.42 34.32
C VAL A 138 42.89 6.23 35.24
N GLY A 139 41.99 5.56 35.97
CA GLY A 139 41.14 6.23 36.94
C GLY A 139 41.95 6.81 38.11
N VAL A 140 41.52 7.96 38.63
CA VAL A 140 42.22 8.72 39.69
C VAL A 140 42.43 7.90 40.97
N SER A 141 41.48 7.01 41.30
CA SER A 141 41.50 6.19 42.53
C SER A 141 41.45 4.68 42.26
N THR A 142 41.23 4.26 41.02
CA THR A 142 41.01 2.86 40.67
C THR A 142 41.56 2.55 39.29
N THR A 143 42.18 1.38 39.13
CA THR A 143 42.57 0.88 37.82
C THR A 143 42.25 -0.61 37.68
N SER A 144 42.04 -1.05 36.44
CA SER A 144 41.91 -2.46 36.09
C SER A 144 43.21 -3.27 36.32
N ARG A 145 44.37 -2.59 36.37
CA ARG A 145 45.70 -3.21 36.44
C ARG A 145 46.41 -2.90 37.77
N THR A 146 46.32 -3.82 38.72
CA THR A 146 47.02 -3.74 40.01
C THR A 146 48.54 -3.60 39.82
N GLY A 147 49.17 -2.65 40.51
CA GLY A 147 50.63 -2.45 40.50
C GLY A 147 51.19 -1.76 39.25
N SER A 148 50.33 -1.27 38.34
CA SER A 148 50.76 -0.49 37.18
C SER A 148 51.08 0.96 37.58
N LEU A 149 52.19 1.49 37.06
CA LEU A 149 52.60 2.91 37.19
C LEU A 149 52.27 3.73 35.93
N ASP A 150 51.59 3.12 34.96
CA ASP A 150 51.25 3.77 33.69
C ASP A 150 50.11 4.79 33.88
N THR A 151 50.18 5.88 33.12
CA THR A 151 49.16 6.94 33.13
C THR A 151 48.02 6.65 32.14
N MET A 152 48.24 5.74 31.19
CA MET A 152 47.25 5.30 30.20
C MET A 152 46.67 3.95 30.58
N GLY A 153 45.35 3.85 30.74
CA GLY A 153 44.60 2.64 31.07
C GLY A 153 44.38 1.70 29.89
N ARG A 154 43.59 0.65 30.13
CA ARG A 154 43.19 -0.28 29.06
C ARG A 154 42.11 0.35 28.17
N GLY A 155 42.54 0.79 26.98
CA GLY A 155 41.68 1.47 26.00
C GLY A 155 40.65 0.64 25.25
N GLU A 156 40.59 -0.68 25.48
CA GLU A 156 39.70 -1.56 24.72
C GLU A 156 38.26 -1.41 25.22
N THR A 157 37.37 -1.11 24.28
CA THR A 157 35.93 -1.03 24.54
C THR A 157 35.18 -1.76 23.43
N THR A 158 34.09 -2.41 23.78
CA THR A 158 33.21 -3.09 22.83
C THR A 158 31.78 -2.62 23.08
N ILE A 159 31.13 -2.18 22.01
CA ILE A 159 29.69 -1.87 22.03
C ILE A 159 28.98 -2.98 21.29
N PHE A 160 27.92 -3.49 21.93
CA PHE A 160 26.93 -4.39 21.34
C PHE A 160 25.59 -3.66 21.42
N ALA A 161 24.96 -3.39 20.29
CA ALA A 161 23.64 -2.78 20.22
C ALA A 161 22.76 -3.64 19.33
N GLU A 162 21.66 -4.17 19.87
CA GLU A 162 20.66 -4.92 19.13
C GLU A 162 19.36 -4.14 19.14
N THR A 163 18.79 -3.86 17.97
CA THR A 163 17.47 -3.25 17.85
C THR A 163 16.56 -4.16 17.04
N LEU A 164 15.48 -4.63 17.66
CA LEU A 164 14.41 -5.36 17.02
C LEU A 164 13.21 -4.43 16.80
N ILE A 165 12.90 -4.13 15.55
CA ILE A 165 11.76 -3.30 15.15
C ILE A 165 10.73 -4.19 14.47
N ILE A 166 9.50 -4.19 14.96
CA ILE A 166 8.42 -4.96 14.36
C ILE A 166 7.37 -3.98 13.88
N GLU A 167 7.13 -3.90 12.58
CA GLU A 167 6.08 -3.09 11.98
C GLU A 167 4.87 -3.96 11.68
N ASN A 168 3.74 -3.64 12.31
CA ASN A 168 2.47 -4.31 12.11
C ASN A 168 1.52 -3.34 11.42
N VAL A 169 1.03 -3.71 10.24
CA VAL A 169 0.09 -2.92 9.45
C VAL A 169 -1.18 -3.73 9.24
N PHE A 170 -2.30 -3.21 9.73
CA PHE A 170 -3.62 -3.77 9.49
C PHE A 170 -4.43 -2.77 8.70
N TYR A 171 -4.80 -3.11 7.47
CA TYR A 171 -5.41 -2.15 6.56
C TYR A 171 -6.58 -2.74 5.81
N LYS A 172 -7.48 -1.86 5.39
CA LYS A 172 -8.69 -2.20 4.64
C LYS A 172 -8.61 -1.64 3.23
N GLY A 173 -8.82 -2.51 2.24
CA GLY A 173 -9.02 -2.14 0.85
C GLY A 173 -7.94 -2.63 -0.11
N ASN A 174 -8.24 -2.54 -1.40
CA ASN A 174 -7.34 -2.95 -2.47
C ASN A 174 -6.46 -1.76 -2.89
N THR A 175 -5.22 -1.74 -2.39
CA THR A 175 -4.29 -0.58 -2.44
C THR A 175 -3.63 -0.35 -3.80
N VAL A 176 -3.94 -1.16 -4.81
CA VAL A 176 -3.32 -1.05 -6.15
C VAL A 176 -3.69 0.27 -6.84
N PHE A 177 -4.91 0.79 -6.62
CA PHE A 177 -5.42 1.97 -7.33
C PHE A 177 -5.95 3.09 -6.43
N LYS A 178 -6.26 2.82 -5.16
CA LYS A 178 -6.73 3.81 -4.20
C LYS A 178 -6.00 3.66 -2.87
N PRO A 179 -5.81 4.74 -2.09
CA PRO A 179 -5.37 4.62 -0.71
C PRO A 179 -6.29 3.68 0.09
N PRO A 180 -5.76 2.98 1.11
CA PRO A 180 -6.59 2.13 1.96
C PRO A 180 -7.65 2.97 2.69
N ASP A 181 -8.84 2.40 2.88
CA ASP A 181 -9.95 3.10 3.53
C ASP A 181 -9.65 3.34 5.02
N TRP A 182 -9.00 2.35 5.64
CA TRP A 182 -8.48 2.37 7.00
C TRP A 182 -7.10 1.76 7.03
N GLU A 183 -6.18 2.35 7.79
CA GLU A 183 -4.87 1.80 8.07
C GLU A 183 -4.55 1.96 9.55
N PHE A 184 -4.22 0.86 10.21
CA PHE A 184 -3.73 0.83 11.58
C PHE A 184 -2.28 0.40 11.50
N ARG A 185 -1.37 1.23 12.02
CA ARG A 185 0.05 0.91 12.09
C ARG A 185 0.51 0.91 13.52
N PHE A 186 1.20 -0.15 13.92
CA PHE A 186 1.84 -0.28 15.21
C PHE A 186 3.25 -0.83 15.05
N THR A 187 4.23 -0.02 15.44
CA THR A 187 5.65 -0.32 15.32
C THR A 187 6.36 -0.23 16.67
N PRO A 188 6.30 -1.29 17.49
CA PRO A 188 7.18 -1.41 18.66
C PRO A 188 8.64 -1.61 18.23
N ALA A 189 9.54 -1.03 19.02
CA ALA A 189 10.97 -1.21 18.89
C ALA A 189 11.57 -1.61 20.24
N PHE A 190 12.29 -2.72 20.25
CA PHE A 190 12.98 -3.26 21.41
C PHE A 190 14.47 -3.09 21.20
N GLN A 191 15.16 -2.51 22.17
CA GLN A 191 16.57 -2.24 22.05
C GLN A 191 17.33 -2.76 23.27
N VAL A 192 18.46 -3.40 23.00
CA VAL A 192 19.39 -3.92 24.00
C VAL A 192 20.77 -3.39 23.68
N ASN A 193 21.27 -2.52 24.54
CA ASN A 193 22.62 -1.97 24.46
C ASN A 193 23.49 -2.56 25.56
N GLN A 194 24.67 -3.03 25.20
CA GLN A 194 25.69 -3.47 26.15
C GLN A 194 27.04 -2.91 25.76
N VAL A 195 27.65 -2.15 26.69
CA VAL A 195 29.00 -1.63 26.55
C VAL A 195 29.92 -2.33 27.53
N HIS A 196 31.05 -2.79 27.04
CA HIS A 196 32.16 -3.28 27.84
C HIS A 196 33.34 -2.32 27.70
N ALA A 197 33.96 -1.94 28.82
CA ALA A 197 35.19 -1.15 28.85
C ALA A 197 36.20 -1.85 29.75
N ASP A 198 37.42 -2.04 29.26
CA ASP A 198 38.43 -2.79 30.01
C ASP A 198 38.94 -2.03 31.24
N GLU A 199 38.93 -0.69 31.21
CA GLU A 199 39.29 0.15 32.35
C GLU A 199 38.10 0.42 33.29
N ILE A 200 38.36 0.40 34.60
CA ILE A 200 37.36 0.67 35.63
C ILE A 200 37.12 2.18 35.75
N GLY A 201 35.88 2.59 36.03
CA GLY A 201 35.53 4.01 36.19
C GLY A 201 35.07 4.69 34.89
N VAL A 202 35.14 4.02 33.74
CA VAL A 202 34.72 4.58 32.44
C VAL A 202 33.20 4.60 32.29
N LEU A 203 32.52 3.50 32.66
CA LEU A 203 31.07 3.35 32.44
C LEU A 203 30.24 3.74 33.68
N ARG A 204 30.84 3.71 34.86
CA ARG A 204 30.20 3.92 36.15
C ARG A 204 31.12 4.72 37.04
N VAL A 205 30.56 5.72 37.74
CA VAL A 205 31.30 6.54 38.71
C VAL A 205 31.68 5.71 39.94
N ASN A 206 30.79 4.84 40.43
CA ASN A 206 31.09 3.92 41.51
C ASN A 206 31.78 2.65 40.94
N PRO A 207 33.08 2.42 41.22
CA PRO A 207 33.85 1.31 40.69
C PRO A 207 33.47 -0.05 41.31
N GLU A 208 32.87 -0.05 42.49
CA GLU A 208 32.41 -1.27 43.18
C GLU A 208 31.03 -1.72 42.71
N GLN A 209 30.24 -0.81 42.12
CA GLN A 209 28.89 -1.10 41.66
C GLN A 209 28.92 -2.11 40.51
N GLY A 210 28.48 -3.34 40.78
CA GLY A 210 28.47 -4.46 39.84
C GLY A 210 29.65 -5.43 40.00
N GLY A 211 30.54 -5.26 40.99
CA GLY A 211 31.64 -6.18 41.27
C GLY A 211 32.50 -6.47 40.05
N ARG A 212 32.66 -7.76 39.68
CA ARG A 212 33.39 -8.19 38.47
C ARG A 212 32.80 -7.64 37.15
N SER A 213 31.56 -7.16 37.18
CA SER A 213 30.82 -6.58 36.06
C SER A 213 30.83 -5.05 36.04
N SER A 214 31.60 -4.36 36.89
CA SER A 214 31.72 -2.88 36.86
C SER A 214 32.20 -2.34 35.50
N ARG A 215 32.93 -3.19 34.76
CA ARG A 215 33.40 -2.99 33.38
C ARG A 215 32.33 -3.15 32.31
N ARG A 216 31.10 -3.54 32.67
CA ARG A 216 29.98 -3.75 31.74
C ARG A 216 28.77 -2.94 32.15
N ARG A 217 28.17 -2.24 31.19
CA ARG A 217 26.88 -1.58 31.33
C ARG A 217 25.93 -2.16 30.30
N LYS A 218 24.84 -2.76 30.77
CA LYS A 218 23.72 -3.19 29.93
C LYS A 218 22.55 -2.26 30.19
N ASP A 219 21.89 -1.86 29.13
CA ASP A 219 20.66 -1.10 29.12
C ASP A 219 19.67 -1.74 28.14
N THR A 220 18.39 -1.66 28.46
CA THR A 220 17.33 -2.24 27.64
C THR A 220 16.16 -1.29 27.63
N PHE A 221 15.66 -0.98 26.44
CA PHE A 221 14.55 -0.06 26.28
C PHE A 221 13.52 -0.61 25.29
N THR A 222 12.25 -0.24 25.50
CA THR A 222 11.16 -0.55 24.58
C THR A 222 10.43 0.74 24.26
N GLY A 223 10.44 1.12 22.98
CA GLY A 223 9.78 2.32 22.49
C GLY A 223 8.69 2.01 21.47
N VAL A 224 7.87 3.01 21.16
CA VAL A 224 6.82 2.93 20.14
C VAL A 224 7.10 3.94 19.03
N GLN A 225 7.61 3.45 17.90
CA GLN A 225 8.05 4.28 16.78
C GLN A 225 6.87 4.79 15.94
N ALA A 226 5.84 3.97 15.75
CA ALA A 226 4.60 4.36 15.11
C ALA A 226 3.42 3.71 15.82
N LEU A 227 2.36 4.48 16.02
CA LEU A 227 1.08 4.01 16.53
C LEU A 227 0.03 4.99 16.02
N PHE A 228 -0.53 4.72 14.85
CA PHE A 228 -1.49 5.62 14.23
C PHE A 228 -2.64 4.90 13.55
N VAL A 229 -3.73 5.65 13.40
CA VAL A 229 -4.85 5.30 12.55
C VAL A 229 -4.91 6.31 11.42
N ASP A 230 -4.91 5.82 10.19
CA ASP A 230 -5.24 6.60 9.00
C ASP A 230 -6.64 6.23 8.54
N LYS A 231 -7.43 7.25 8.23
CA LYS A 231 -8.74 7.11 7.66
C LYS A 231 -8.81 7.93 6.38
N HIS A 232 -9.05 7.25 5.28
CA HIS A 232 -9.42 7.88 4.04
C HIS A 232 -10.87 8.39 4.15
N LEU A 233 -11.06 9.69 3.96
CA LEU A 233 -12.34 10.35 4.16
C LEU A 233 -13.19 10.27 2.89
N ARG A 234 -12.62 10.61 1.74
CA ARG A 234 -13.31 10.61 0.45
C ARG A 234 -12.35 10.73 -0.72
N ASN A 235 -12.83 10.27 -1.87
CA ASN A 235 -12.30 10.63 -3.17
C ASN A 235 -13.07 11.84 -3.73
N VAL A 236 -12.37 12.76 -4.37
CA VAL A 236 -12.88 13.98 -4.96
C VAL A 236 -12.77 13.87 -6.48
N GLY A 237 -13.91 13.61 -7.13
CA GLY A 237 -14.00 13.47 -8.58
C GLY A 237 -13.57 12.10 -9.12
N GLU A 238 -13.62 11.96 -10.44
CA GLU A 238 -13.33 10.71 -11.16
C GLU A 238 -11.85 10.33 -11.20
N ARG A 239 -10.97 11.27 -10.83
CA ARG A 239 -9.51 11.11 -10.86
C ARG A 239 -8.90 10.66 -9.53
N TYR A 240 -9.73 10.28 -8.57
CA TYR A 240 -9.28 9.80 -7.25
C TYR A 240 -8.34 10.77 -6.49
N ASP A 241 -8.54 12.09 -6.65
CA ASP A 241 -7.98 13.04 -5.68
C ASP A 241 -8.54 12.69 -4.29
N PHE A 242 -7.76 12.77 -3.22
CA PHE A 242 -8.19 12.21 -1.93
C PHE A 242 -8.05 13.17 -0.75
N ASP A 243 -8.84 12.89 0.28
CA ASP A 243 -8.74 13.47 1.62
C ASP A 243 -8.49 12.36 2.64
N SER A 244 -7.46 12.49 3.46
CA SER A 244 -7.18 11.55 4.55
C SER A 244 -6.85 12.29 5.84
N ILE A 245 -7.22 11.66 6.95
CA ILE A 245 -6.85 12.10 8.29
C ILE A 245 -6.09 10.99 9.01
N ARG A 246 -4.95 11.35 9.58
CA ARG A 246 -4.10 10.45 10.35
C ARG A 246 -3.90 10.95 11.77
N VAL A 247 -4.14 10.09 12.74
CA VAL A 247 -4.05 10.42 14.17
C VAL A 247 -3.16 9.40 14.87
N GLY A 248 -2.16 9.87 15.62
CA GLY A 248 -1.27 9.04 16.41
C GLY A 248 0.20 9.38 16.25
N ILE A 249 1.07 8.50 16.74
CA ILE A 249 2.53 8.58 16.59
C ILE A 249 2.85 8.19 15.15
N GLN A 250 3.35 9.14 14.35
CA GLN A 250 3.60 8.94 12.92
C GLN A 250 4.92 9.60 12.50
N PRO A 251 5.61 9.05 11.48
CA PRO A 251 6.72 9.73 10.85
C PRO A 251 6.23 11.00 10.17
N PHE A 252 6.94 12.10 10.39
CA PHE A 252 6.71 13.36 9.72
C PHE A 252 8.03 13.95 9.26
N SER A 253 8.10 14.30 7.99
CA SER A 253 9.22 15.00 7.38
C SER A 253 8.73 16.28 6.74
N SER A 254 9.42 17.39 6.98
CA SER A 254 9.07 18.70 6.45
C SER A 254 10.32 19.57 6.33
N ASP A 255 10.56 20.14 5.15
CA ASP A 255 11.65 21.08 4.89
C ASP A 255 11.11 22.51 4.84
N TRP A 256 11.59 23.35 5.75
CA TRP A 256 11.26 24.77 5.81
C TRP A 256 12.52 25.58 5.57
N ARG A 257 12.69 26.08 4.34
CA ARG A 257 13.80 26.99 3.96
C ARG A 257 15.19 26.41 4.32
N GLY A 258 15.38 25.09 4.18
CA GLY A 258 16.64 24.41 4.49
C GLY A 258 16.72 23.87 5.92
N PHE A 259 15.69 24.07 6.75
CA PHE A 259 15.54 23.37 8.02
C PHE A 259 14.68 22.12 7.82
N LEU A 260 15.33 20.96 7.88
CA LEU A 260 14.66 19.67 7.83
C LEU A 260 14.18 19.27 9.23
N PHE A 261 12.87 19.18 9.39
CA PHE A 261 12.25 18.48 10.51
C PHE A 261 11.95 17.05 10.08
N GLN A 262 12.56 16.05 10.72
CA GLN A 262 12.30 14.64 10.45
C GLN A 262 12.22 13.88 11.78
N ASP A 263 11.01 13.48 12.17
CA ASP A 263 10.82 12.78 13.44
C ASP A 263 9.51 11.96 13.48
N ASN A 264 9.42 11.03 14.44
CA ASN A 264 8.23 10.21 14.73
C ASN A 264 7.47 10.81 15.91
N GLN A 265 6.37 11.54 15.65
CA GLN A 265 5.72 12.36 16.66
C GLN A 265 4.22 12.07 16.77
N LEU A 266 3.66 12.30 17.96
CA LEU A 266 2.22 12.19 18.20
C LEU A 266 1.54 13.43 17.64
N GLY A 267 0.57 13.21 16.76
CA GLY A 267 -0.18 14.32 16.22
C GLY A 267 -1.37 13.91 15.39
N VAL A 268 -2.01 14.94 14.86
CA VAL A 268 -3.13 14.85 13.94
C VAL A 268 -2.71 15.52 12.64
N ARG A 269 -2.92 14.82 11.52
CA ARG A 269 -2.56 15.29 10.19
C ARG A 269 -3.73 15.12 9.24
N LEU A 270 -4.13 16.19 8.57
CA LEU A 270 -5.09 16.22 7.49
C LEU A 270 -4.35 16.55 6.20
N PHE A 271 -4.38 15.64 5.24
CA PHE A 271 -3.65 15.79 3.99
C PHE A 271 -4.47 15.28 2.83
N GLY A 272 -4.17 15.82 1.64
CA GLY A 272 -4.92 15.48 0.46
C GLY A 272 -4.43 16.20 -0.78
N THR A 273 -5.02 15.83 -1.90
CA THR A 273 -4.69 16.36 -3.22
C THR A 273 -5.93 16.96 -3.87
N ARG A 274 -5.74 17.92 -4.78
CA ARG A 274 -6.81 18.55 -5.55
C ARG A 274 -6.40 18.77 -6.99
N HIS A 275 -7.40 18.67 -7.86
CA HIS A 275 -7.34 19.05 -9.27
C HIS A 275 -6.26 18.26 -10.01
N ASN A 276 -6.33 16.93 -9.90
CA ASN A 276 -5.36 16.02 -10.52
C ASN A 276 -3.95 16.24 -9.95
N ASN A 277 -3.83 16.21 -8.62
CA ASN A 277 -2.57 16.40 -7.90
C ASN A 277 -1.84 17.73 -8.13
N ARG A 278 -2.52 18.75 -8.68
CA ARG A 278 -1.93 20.09 -8.88
C ARG A 278 -1.74 20.85 -7.58
N PHE A 279 -2.68 20.69 -6.65
CA PHE A 279 -2.54 21.22 -5.31
C PHE A 279 -2.43 20.07 -4.33
N GLN A 280 -1.46 20.18 -3.43
CA GLN A 280 -1.28 19.28 -2.30
C GLN A 280 -1.31 20.12 -1.05
N TYR A 281 -2.02 19.64 -0.04
CA TYR A 281 -2.04 20.30 1.26
C TYR A 281 -1.75 19.28 2.34
N ASN A 282 -1.12 19.75 3.41
CA ASN A 282 -0.74 18.94 4.56
C ASN A 282 -0.83 19.83 5.79
N LEU A 283 -1.97 19.77 6.47
CA LEU A 283 -2.20 20.45 7.73
C LEU A 283 -1.88 19.47 8.86
N ALA A 284 -0.92 19.80 9.70
CA ALA A 284 -0.49 18.93 10.78
C ALA A 284 -0.35 19.69 12.09
N TRP A 285 -0.72 19.03 13.19
CA TRP A 285 -0.47 19.47 14.55
C TRP A 285 0.20 18.33 15.30
N PHE A 286 1.39 18.59 15.84
CA PHE A 286 2.19 17.61 16.56
C PHE A 286 2.54 18.11 17.95
N ARG A 287 2.57 17.18 18.90
CA ARG A 287 3.15 17.36 20.22
C ARG A 287 4.36 16.45 20.35
N ARG A 288 5.44 16.95 20.95
CA ARG A 288 6.71 16.23 20.97
C ARG A 288 6.68 15.10 21.99
N LEU A 289 7.15 13.94 21.57
CA LEU A 289 7.47 12.81 22.42
C LEU A 289 8.92 12.94 22.88
N GLU A 290 9.13 12.54 24.12
CA GLU A 290 10.48 12.32 24.63
C GLU A 290 11.08 11.08 23.97
N LYS A 291 12.41 11.09 23.89
CA LYS A 291 13.19 9.97 23.39
C LYS A 291 14.06 9.45 24.51
N ASP A 292 14.22 8.13 24.55
CA ASP A 292 15.19 7.53 25.44
C ASP A 292 16.61 7.98 25.07
N THR A 293 17.43 8.24 26.08
CA THR A 293 18.74 8.88 25.92
C THR A 293 19.76 7.97 25.23
N ASN A 294 19.69 6.66 25.46
CA ASN A 294 20.68 5.72 24.94
C ASN A 294 20.25 5.08 23.62
N SER A 295 18.94 4.91 23.41
CA SER A 295 18.39 4.27 22.22
C SER A 295 17.87 5.25 21.17
N GLY A 296 17.52 6.48 21.56
CA GLY A 296 16.86 7.43 20.67
C GLY A 296 15.45 7.01 20.27
N LEU A 297 14.91 5.95 20.88
CA LEU A 297 13.55 5.47 20.62
C LEU A 297 12.52 6.35 21.34
N ASN A 298 11.31 6.43 20.78
CA ASN A 298 10.21 7.19 21.37
C ASN A 298 9.78 6.57 22.71
N ASP A 299 9.80 7.37 23.75
CA ASP A 299 9.37 7.01 25.10
C ASP A 299 7.94 7.49 25.34
N VAL A 300 7.01 6.53 25.37
CA VAL A 300 5.57 6.77 25.63
C VAL A 300 5.23 6.80 27.12
N THR A 301 6.18 6.52 28.01
CA THR A 301 5.99 6.56 29.47
C THR A 301 6.20 7.97 30.05
N GLN A 302 6.91 8.82 29.31
CA GLN A 302 7.16 10.21 29.69
C GLN A 302 6.04 11.14 29.27
N SER A 303 5.96 12.29 29.94
CA SER A 303 4.99 13.33 29.59
C SER A 303 5.31 13.94 28.23
N LEU A 304 4.27 14.13 27.41
CA LEU A 304 4.35 14.86 26.15
C LEU A 304 4.81 16.31 26.37
N ARG A 305 5.67 16.83 25.49
CA ARG A 305 6.06 18.25 25.45
C ARG A 305 5.27 18.99 24.38
#